data_AF-A0A372Q6X6-F1
#
_entry.id   AF-A0A372Q6X6-F1
#
_cell.length_a   1.000
_cell.length_b   1.000
_cell.length_c   1.000
_cell.angle_alpha   90.00
_cell.angle_beta   90.00
_cell.angle_gamma   90.00
#
_symmetry.space_group_name_H-M   'P 1'
#
loop_
_entity.id
_entity.type
_entity.pdbx_description
1 polymer ?
#
loop_
_entity_poly.entity_id
_entity_poly.type
_entity_poly.pdbx_seq_one_letter_code
_entity_poly.pdbx_strand_id
1 'polypeptide(L)' 'MTIKEVAGSCLNLKYLNLEGCNNISKKAIDQLVSLNPNIRVENFVETLTASDFLGQYANNQNSVLSQSW' A
#
# COMPACT_ATOMS: atom_id res chain seq x y z
N MET A 1 0.62 10.72 17.24
CA MET A 1 1.82 10.56 16.39
C MET A 1 1.37 9.92 15.08
N THR A 2 1.72 10.51 13.95
CA THR A 2 1.35 10.00 12.62
C THR A 2 2.55 9.30 11.96
N ILE A 3 2.30 8.39 11.00
CA ILE A 3 3.37 7.76 10.20
C ILE A 3 4.23 8.80 9.47
N LYS A 4 3.63 9.91 9.02
CA LYS A 4 4.35 11.02 8.39
C LYS A 4 5.37 11.65 9.34
N GLU A 5 4.99 11.87 10.60
CA GLU A 5 5.90 12.39 11.62
C GLU A 5 7.06 11.41 11.90
N VAL A 6 6.78 10.11 11.93
CA VAL A 6 7.80 9.06 12.07
C VAL A 6 8.78 9.10 10.91
N ALA A 7 8.28 9.14 9.67
CA ALA A 7 9.12 9.21 8.47
C ALA A 7 10.04 10.45 8.49
N GLY A 8 9.49 11.62 8.82
CA GLY A 8 10.25 12.87 8.85
C GLY A 8 11.23 13.00 10.01
N SER A 9 10.94 12.39 11.17
CA SER A 9 11.78 12.52 12.37
C SER A 9 12.82 11.40 12.49
N CYS A 10 12.53 10.23 11.94
CA CYS A 10 13.35 9.03 12.08
C CYS A 10 14.06 8.69 10.75
N LEU A 11 14.99 9.53 10.32
CA LEU A 11 15.70 9.40 9.03
C LEU A 11 16.52 8.10 8.90
N ASN A 12 16.91 7.49 10.02
CA ASN A 12 17.64 6.22 10.06
C ASN A 12 16.74 4.99 10.28
N LEU A 13 15.41 5.16 10.25
CA LEU A 13 14.48 4.06 10.44
C LEU A 13 14.57 3.08 9.27
N LYS A 14 15.04 1.87 9.54
CA LYS A 14 15.19 0.80 8.55
C LYS A 14 14.05 -0.21 8.57
N TYR A 15 13.30 -0.26 9.67
CA TYR A 15 12.30 -1.29 9.91
C TYR A 15 11.11 -0.73 10.68
N LEU A 16 9.91 -1.08 10.25
CA LEU A 16 8.66 -0.75 10.93
C LEU A 16 7.68 -1.92 10.86
N ASN A 17 7.30 -2.46 12.02
CA ASN A 17 6.25 -3.46 12.14
C ASN A 17 4.93 -2.76 12.49
N LEU A 18 3.86 -3.07 11.75
CA LEU A 18 2.52 -2.49 11.90
C LEU A 18 1.49 -3.50 12.45
N GLU A 19 1.94 -4.56 13.11
CA GLU A 19 1.07 -5.53 13.77
C GLU A 19 0.08 -4.83 14.73
N GLY A 20 -1.20 -5.19 14.64
CA GLY A 20 -2.29 -4.56 15.39
C GLY A 20 -2.74 -3.19 14.89
N CYS A 21 -2.08 -2.62 13.87
CA CYS A 21 -2.44 -1.31 13.32
C CYS A 21 -3.40 -1.41 12.13
N ASN A 22 -4.68 -1.70 12.41
CA ASN A 22 -5.68 -2.01 11.38
C ASN A 22 -6.24 -0.80 10.62
N ASN A 23 -5.96 0.43 11.08
CA ASN A 23 -6.56 1.66 10.53
C ASN A 23 -5.55 2.53 9.78
N ILE A 24 -4.46 1.91 9.30
CA ILE A 24 -3.44 2.60 8.50
C ILE A 24 -3.88 2.56 7.03
N SER A 25 -3.98 3.73 6.41
CA SER A 25 -4.28 3.82 4.98
C SER A 25 -3.04 3.54 4.13
N LYS A 26 -3.25 2.96 2.95
CA LYS A 26 -2.20 2.79 1.93
C LYS A 26 -1.45 4.09 1.63
N LYS A 27 -2.17 5.21 1.55
CA LYS A 27 -1.57 6.55 1.34
C LYS A 27 -0.53 6.91 2.40
N ALA A 28 -0.75 6.52 3.66
CA ALA A 28 0.22 6.78 4.72
C ALA A 28 1.51 5.95 4.52
N ILE A 29 1.37 4.70 4.05
CA ILE A 29 2.51 3.84 3.71
C ILE A 29 3.27 4.40 2.50
N ASP A 30 2.55 4.82 1.45
CA ASP A 30 3.18 5.42 0.25
C ASP A 30 4.00 6.66 0.64
N GLN A 31 3.49 7.49 1.54
CA GLN A 31 4.23 8.64 2.07
C GLN A 31 5.48 8.25 2.88
N LEU A 32 5.38 7.20 3.71
CA LEU A 32 6.51 6.68 4.47
C LEU A 32 7.63 6.18 3.56
N VAL A 33 7.29 5.38 2.55
CA VAL A 33 8.25 4.83 1.59
C VAL A 33 8.85 5.95 0.72
N SER A 34 8.07 6.97 0.36
CA SER A 34 8.58 8.12 -0.39
C SER A 34 9.61 8.94 0.39
N LEU A 35 9.47 9.05 1.70
CA LEU A 35 10.40 9.79 2.56
C LEU A 35 11.60 8.94 2.96
N ASN A 36 11.39 7.64 3.18
CA ASN A 36 12.39 6.70 3.65
C ASN A 36 12.44 5.49 2.68
N PRO A 37 13.03 5.63 1.47
CA PRO A 37 12.94 4.61 0.43
C PRO A 37 13.59 3.26 0.78
N ASN A 38 14.47 3.24 1.77
CA ASN A 38 15.14 2.02 2.24
C ASN A 38 14.43 1.36 3.43
N ILE A 39 13.23 1.82 3.81
CA ILE A 39 12.50 1.27 4.95
C ILE A 39 11.82 -0.04 4.58
N ARG A 40 11.95 -1.04 5.45
CA ARG A 40 11.17 -2.28 5.38
C ARG A 40 9.94 -2.15 6.29
N VAL A 41 8.75 -2.27 5.70
CA VAL A 41 7.48 -2.26 6.42
C VAL A 41 6.91 -3.68 6.45
N GLU A 42 6.46 -4.14 7.61
CA GLU A 42 5.84 -5.46 7.79
C GLU A 42 4.48 -5.36 8.46
N ASN A 43 3.66 -6.41 8.28
CA ASN A 43 2.31 -6.53 8.82
C ASN A 43 1.38 -5.38 8.41
N PHE A 44 1.66 -4.76 7.26
CA PHE A 44 0.69 -3.89 6.59
C PHE A 44 -0.26 -4.75 5.75
N VAL A 45 -1.48 -4.90 6.23
CA VAL A 45 -2.56 -5.49 5.44
C VAL A 45 -3.24 -4.34 4.71
N GLU A 46 -3.04 -4.26 3.40
CA GLU A 46 -3.85 -3.37 2.58
C GLU A 46 -5.30 -3.85 2.67
N THR A 47 -6.15 -3.07 3.34
CA THR A 47 -7.59 -3.31 3.30
C THR A 47 -8.06 -3.05 1.88
N LEU A 48 -8.10 -4.12 1.08
CA LEU A 48 -8.72 -4.11 -0.24
C LEU A 48 -10.18 -3.74 -0.05
N THR A 49 -10.54 -2.57 -0.57
CA THR A 49 -11.93 -2.14 -0.64
C THR A 49 -12.64 -2.93 -1.74
N ALA A 50 -13.98 -3.02 -1.68
CA ALA A 50 -14.76 -3.65 -2.75
C ALA A 50 -14.42 -3.09 -4.14
N SER A 51 -14.03 -1.81 -4.21
CA SER A 51 -13.57 -1.15 -5.43
C SER A 51 -12.27 -1.72 -5.98
N ASP A 52 -11.34 -2.16 -5.12
CA ASP A 52 -10.07 -2.77 -5.53
C ASP A 52 -10.28 -4.18 -6.14
N PHE A 53 -11.32 -4.90 -5.69
CA PHE A 53 -11.73 -6.17 -6.30
C PHE A 53 -12.41 -5.96 -7.66
N LEU A 54 -13.30 -4.97 -7.78
CA LEU A 54 -13.98 -4.67 -9.04
C LEU A 54 -13.00 -4.24 -10.15
N GLY A 55 -11.96 -3.48 -9.79
CA GLY A 55 -10.89 -3.11 -10.73
C GLY A 55 -10.12 -4.32 -11.28
N GLN A 56 -9.88 -5.34 -10.46
CA GLN A 56 -9.21 -6.58 -10.89
C GLN A 56 -10.10 -7.44 -11.80
N TYR A 57 -11.40 -7.51 -11.52
CA TYR A 57 -12.37 -8.21 -12.38
C TYR A 57 -12.59 -7.52 -13.73
N ALA A 58 -12.63 -6.19 -13.78
CA ALA A 58 -12.77 -5.46 -15.05
C ALA A 58 -11.57 -5.70 -16.00
N ASN A 59 -10.36 -5.82 -15.45
CA ASN A 59 -9.15 -6.06 -16.24
C ASN A 59 -9.06 -7.50 -16.78
N ASN A 60 -9.70 -8.49 -16.14
CA ASN A 60 -9.73 -9.87 -16.65
C ASN A 60 -10.82 -10.11 -17.71
N GLN A 61 -11.88 -9.30 -17.75
CA GLN A 61 -12.93 -9.37 -18.77
C GLN A 61 -12.51 -8.68 -20.10
N ASN A 62 -11.58 -7.72 -20.04
CA ASN A 62 -11.04 -7.07 -21.25
C ASN A 62 -10.01 -7.93 -22.02
N SER A 63 -9.60 -9.09 -21.50
CA SER A 63 -8.72 -10.02 -22.22
C SER A 63 -9.49 -10.99 -23.15
N VAL A 64 -10.82 -11.07 -23.08
CA VAL A 64 -11.62 -12.04 -23.86
C VAL A 64 -12.22 -11.44 -25.14
N LEU A 65 -12.11 -10.11 -25.35
CA LEU A 65 -12.72 -9.43 -26.50
C LEU A 65 -11.74 -8.91 -27.57
N SER A 66 -10.44 -9.24 -27.50
CA SER A 66 -9.46 -8.81 -28.51
C SER A 66 -8.83 -9.94 -29.35
N GLN A 67 -9.45 -11.12 -29.41
CA GLN A 67 -9.06 -12.15 -30.39
C GLN A 67 -10.25 -12.54 -31.27
N SER A 68 -10.43 -11.78 -32.36
CA SER A 68 -11.20 -12.18 -33.53
C SER A 68 -10.61 -11.46 -34.75
N TRP A 69 -9.77 -12.21 -35.48
CA TRP A 69 -9.14 -12.00 -36.81
C TRP A 69 -8.54 -10.64 -37.15
#